data_AF-A0A258M5U4-F1
#
_entry.id   AF-A0A258M5U4-F1
#
_cell.length_a   1.000
_cell.length_b   1.000
_cell.length_c   1.000
_cell.angle_alpha   90.00
_cell.angle_beta   90.00
_cell.angle_gamma   90.00
#
_symmetry.space_group_name_H-M   'P 1'
#
loop_
_entity.id
_entity.type
_entity.pdbx_description
1 polymer ?
#
loop_
_entity_poly.entity_id
_entity_poly.type
_entity_poly.pdbx_seq_one_letter_code
_entity_poly.pdbx_strand_id
1 'polypeptide(L)' 'MHRIVFLDRDTVAPEVTIRRPAFPHEWGEHARTRPDEVAARAADATILITNKVDLRADTLAR' A
#
# COMPACT_ATOMS: atom_id res chain seq x y z
N MET A 1 8.06 -14.56 -4.52
CA MET A 1 6.84 -13.98 -5.13
C MET A 1 6.64 -12.60 -4.50
N HIS A 2 6.27 -11.58 -5.26
CA HIS A 2 6.08 -10.24 -4.71
C HIS A 2 4.66 -10.05 -4.18
N ARG A 3 4.53 -9.37 -3.04
CA ARG A 3 3.27 -8.86 -2.51
C ARG A 3 3.28 -7.34 -2.58
N ILE A 4 2.30 -6.77 -3.26
CA ILE A 4 2.14 -5.33 -3.45
C ILE A 4 0.95 -4.87 -2.62
N VAL A 5 1.15 -3.86 -1.77
CA VAL A 5 0.08 -3.30 -0.92
C VAL A 5 -0.09 -1.81 -1.20
N PHE A 6 -1.32 -1.39 -1.56
CA PHE A 6 -1.71 0.01 -1.67
C PHE A 6 -2.47 0.45 -0.42
N LEU A 7 -1.91 1.40 0.34
CA LEU A 7 -2.42 1.78 1.66
C LEU A 7 -3.59 2.79 1.63
N ASP A 8 -3.80 3.52 0.55
CA ASP A 8 -4.75 4.64 0.53
C ASP A 8 -5.39 4.89 -0.84
N ARG A 9 -6.03 3.86 -1.40
CA ARG A 9 -6.64 3.88 -2.73
C ARG A 9 -7.68 5.00 -2.89
N ASP A 10 -8.48 5.32 -1.87
CA ASP A 10 -9.55 6.33 -1.95
C ASP A 10 -9.04 7.75 -2.17
N THR A 11 -7.74 7.98 -1.97
CA THR A 11 -7.12 9.29 -2.24
C THR A 11 -6.90 9.55 -3.73
N VAL A 12 -7.00 8.50 -4.56
CA VAL A 12 -6.99 8.60 -6.01
C VAL A 12 -8.44 8.60 -6.50
N ALA A 13 -8.76 9.49 -7.44
CA ALA A 13 -10.10 9.60 -7.97
C ALA A 13 -10.63 8.24 -8.49
N PRO A 14 -11.92 7.91 -8.28
CA PRO A 14 -12.45 6.59 -8.62
C PRO A 14 -12.43 6.31 -10.12
N GLU A 15 -12.39 7.34 -10.97
CA GLU A 15 -12.30 7.20 -12.43
C GLU A 15 -10.89 6.84 -12.92
N VAL A 16 -9.87 6.94 -12.06
CA VAL A 16 -8.48 6.63 -12.41
C VAL A 16 -8.23 5.13 -12.29
N THR A 17 -7.92 4.48 -13.41
CA THR A 17 -7.51 3.08 -13.43
C THR A 17 -6.06 2.93 -12.95
N ILE A 18 -5.86 2.20 -11.84
CA ILE A 18 -4.53 1.82 -11.36
C ILE A 18 -4.06 0.57 -12.13
N ARG A 19 -3.08 0.74 -13.01
CA ARG A 19 -2.48 -0.37 -13.76
C ARG A 19 -1.58 -1.19 -12.84
N ARG A 20 -1.76 -2.52 -12.88
CA ARG A 20 -0.92 -3.47 -12.13
C ARG A 20 0.35 -3.81 -12.93
N PRO A 21 1.49 -4.09 -12.27
CA PRO A 21 2.70 -4.53 -12.95
C PRO A 21 2.52 -5.86 -13.71
N ALA A 22 3.29 -6.07 -14.77
CA ALA A 22 3.15 -7.23 -15.67
C ALA A 22 3.92 -8.49 -15.22
N PHE A 23 4.39 -8.56 -13.97
CA PHE A 23 5.08 -9.73 -13.39
C PHE A 23 4.18 -10.45 -12.38
N PRO A 24 4.41 -11.74 -12.04
CA PRO A 24 3.63 -12.45 -11.02
C PRO A 24 3.72 -11.78 -9.64
N HIS A 25 2.57 -11.37 -9.10
CA HIS A 25 2.47 -10.74 -7.79
C HIS A 25 1.10 -10.98 -7.13
N GLU A 26 1.07 -10.85 -5.81
CA GLU A 26 -0.16 -10.66 -5.04
C GLU A 26 -0.48 -9.17 -4.92
N TRP A 27 -1.77 -8.84 -4.90
CA TRP A 27 -2.25 -7.46 -4.80
C TRP A 27 -3.19 -7.32 -3.61
N GLY A 28 -2.83 -6.42 -2.67
CA GLY A 28 -3.68 -5.97 -1.58
C GLY A 28 -3.90 -4.47 -1.67
N GLU A 29 -5.12 -4.01 -1.39
CA GLU A 29 -5.42 -2.59 -1.36
C GLU A 29 -6.35 -2.24 -0.19
N HIS A 30 -6.14 -1.04 0.34
CA HIS A 30 -6.92 -0.45 1.40
C HIS A 30 -7.43 0.92 0.97
N ALA A 31 -8.71 1.18 1.21
CA ALA A 31 -9.35 2.46 0.94
C ALA A 31 -8.60 3.62 1.64
N ARG A 32 -8.40 3.49 2.95
CA ARG A 32 -7.65 4.43 3.80
C ARG A 32 -6.90 3.66 4.88
N THR A 33 -5.71 4.13 5.24
CA THR A 33 -4.90 3.55 6.32
C THR A 33 -4.55 4.63 7.33
N ARG A 34 -4.83 4.37 8.60
CA ARG A 34 -4.41 5.23 9.71
C ARG A 34 -2.97 4.94 10.13
N PRO A 35 -2.27 5.89 10.78
CA PRO A 35 -0.87 5.70 11.20
C PRO A 35 -0.63 4.42 12.03
N ASP A 36 -1.57 4.06 12.91
CA ASP A 36 -1.52 2.88 13.77
C ASP A 36 -1.74 1.55 13.01
N GLU A 37 -2.29 1.61 11.80
CA GLU A 37 -2.56 0.43 10.97
C GLU A 37 -1.44 0.12 9.97
N VAL A 38 -0.55 1.09 9.71
CA VAL A 38 0.45 0.99 8.64
C VAL A 38 1.33 -0.23 8.81
N ALA A 39 1.90 -0.47 10.00
CA ALA A 39 2.79 -1.60 10.22
C ALA A 39 2.11 -2.95 9.94
N ALA A 40 0.87 -3.11 10.41
CA ALA A 40 0.12 -4.35 10.21
C ALA A 40 -0.28 -4.58 8.74
N ARG A 41 -0.62 -3.52 8.01
CA ARG A 41 -1.03 -3.60 6.60
C ARG A 41 0.15 -3.70 5.65
N ALA A 42 1.27 -3.10 6.02
CA ALA A 42 2.55 -3.20 5.32
C ALA A 42 3.26 -4.53 5.60
N ALA A 43 2.82 -5.28 6.62
CA ALA A 43 3.38 -6.59 6.94
C ALA A 43 3.40 -7.47 5.68
N ASP A 44 4.54 -8.14 5.48
CA ASP A 44 4.82 -9.05 4.37
C ASP A 44 4.79 -8.41 2.96
N ALA A 45 4.55 -7.10 2.86
CA ALA A 45 4.61 -6.39 1.59
C ALA A 45 6.06 -6.26 1.14
N THR A 46 6.33 -6.72 -0.08
CA THR A 46 7.63 -6.47 -0.73
C THR A 46 7.67 -5.14 -1.47
N ILE A 47 6.49 -4.57 -1.77
CA ILE A 47 6.31 -3.29 -2.45
C ILE A 47 5.12 -2.57 -1.81
N LEU A 48 5.32 -1.31 -1.39
CA LEU A 48 4.27 -0.44 -0.90
C LEU A 48 3.92 0.65 -1.92
N ILE A 49 2.63 0.91 -2.06
CA ILE A 49 2.10 2.05 -2.81
C ILE A 49 1.39 2.96 -1.81
N THR A 50 1.70 4.26 -1.85
CA THR A 50 0.96 5.27 -1.10
C THR A 50 0.92 6.62 -1.83
N ASN A 51 -0.12 7.41 -1.56
CA ASN A 51 -0.26 8.79 -2.04
C ASN A 51 -0.16 9.81 -0.89
N LYS A 52 -0.73 9.50 0.28
CA LYS A 52 -0.91 10.41 1.42
C LYS A 52 -0.64 9.77 2.78
N VAL A 53 -0.41 8.45 2.87
CA VAL A 53 -0.07 7.82 4.16
C VAL A 53 1.35 8.22 4.54
N ASP A 54 1.49 8.72 5.76
CA ASP A 54 2.79 9.10 6.33
C ASP A 54 3.58 7.85 6.72
N LEU A 55 4.64 7.55 5.97
CA LEU A 55 5.54 6.43 6.22
C LEU A 55 6.77 6.92 7.01
N ARG A 56 6.65 6.91 8.33
CA ARG A 56 7.74 7.31 9.24
C ARG A 56 8.78 6.20 9.42
N ALA A 57 10.00 6.60 9.76
CA ALA A 57 11.12 5.69 10.00
C ALA A 57 10.75 4.59 11.02
N ASP A 58 10.15 4.96 12.15
CA ASP A 58 9.75 4.00 13.21
C ASP A 58 8.70 2.99 12.75
N THR A 59 7.90 3.34 11.74
CA THR A 59 6.89 2.46 11.16
C THR A 59 7.51 1.48 10.18
N LEU A 60 8.53 1.90 9.42
CA LEU A 60 9.22 1.09 8.41
C LEU A 60 10.35 0.23 8.97
N ALA A 61 10.87 0.57 10.15
CA ALA A 61 11.94 -0.18 10.81
C ALA A 61 11.47 -1.49 11.49
N ARG A 62 10.17 -1.82 11.38
CA ARG A 62 9.54 -3.02 11.93
C ARG A 62 9.44 -4.10 10.87
#